data_AF-A0A1R3RF14-F1
#
_entry.id   AF-A0A1R3RF14-F1
#
_cell.length_a   1.000
_cell.length_b   1.000
_cell.length_c   1.000
_cell.angle_alpha   90.00
_cell.angle_beta   90.00
_cell.angle_gamma   90.00
#
_symmetry.space_group_name_H-M   'P 1'
#
loop_
_entity.id
_entity.type
_entity.pdbx_description
1 polymer ?
#
loop_
_entity_poly.entity_id
_entity_poly.type
_entity_poly.pdbx_seq_one_letter_code
_entity_poly.pdbx_strand_id
1 'polypeptide(L)'
;MGAFHAPRYIVNCRFIDVSAGPLSDTFVGGKRRHINRLFVTLRSGTGRTADQLRVLIDSVNSVWDSIIGGGGWEKQLRSMYIKGSIDAAKEGGFHLPLPGYVEQWVKDNTAQCRTLAAEGDPDFVQLGGEIETRPEFQK
;
A
#
# COMPACT_ATOMS: atom_id res chain seq x y z
N MET A 1 -11.68 -4.87 12.92
CA MET A 1 -12.21 -4.88 11.54
C MET A 1 -11.11 -4.33 10.64
N GLY A 2 -10.61 -5.10 9.67
CA GLY A 2 -9.47 -4.70 8.85
C GLY A 2 -9.81 -3.46 7.99
N ALA A 3 -8.89 -2.50 7.91
CA ALA A 3 -9.12 -1.22 7.21
C ALA A 3 -9.25 -1.35 5.67
N PHE A 4 -8.94 -2.52 5.11
CA PHE A 4 -8.94 -2.81 3.67
C PHE A 4 -9.33 -4.27 3.40
N HIS A 5 -10.28 -4.48 2.49
CA HIS A 5 -10.69 -5.80 1.98
C HIS A 5 -9.96 -6.18 0.67
N ALA A 6 -8.90 -5.45 0.33
CA ALA A 6 -8.08 -5.70 -0.84
C ALA A 6 -7.13 -6.89 -0.65
N PRO A 7 -6.73 -7.63 -1.71
CA PRO A 7 -5.60 -8.53 -1.68
C PRO A 7 -4.29 -7.79 -1.35
N ARG A 8 -3.27 -8.47 -0.83
CA ARG A 8 -2.02 -7.79 -0.50
C ARG A 8 -1.24 -7.34 -1.73
N TYR A 9 -1.35 -8.06 -2.84
CA TYR A 9 -0.56 -7.78 -4.06
C TYR A 9 -0.80 -6.36 -4.62
N ILE A 10 -1.97 -5.74 -4.38
CA ILE A 10 -2.25 -4.38 -4.87
C ILE A 10 -1.57 -3.27 -4.04
N VAL A 11 -0.89 -3.63 -2.94
CA VAL A 11 -0.19 -2.69 -2.07
C VAL A 11 1.27 -2.63 -2.46
N ASN A 12 1.61 -1.60 -3.21
CA ASN A 12 2.98 -1.34 -3.66
C ASN A 12 3.73 -0.42 -2.68
N CYS A 13 4.98 -0.76 -2.35
CA CYS A 13 5.86 0.07 -1.51
C CYS A 13 7.22 0.25 -2.19
N ARG A 14 7.70 1.50 -2.22
CA ARG A 14 9.03 1.84 -2.76
C ARG A 14 9.83 2.58 -1.71
N PHE A 15 11.00 2.05 -1.39
CA PHE A 15 11.98 2.74 -0.54
C PHE A 15 12.90 3.61 -1.40
N ILE A 16 13.24 4.79 -0.88
CA ILE A 16 14.15 5.74 -1.51
C ILE A 16 15.17 6.12 -0.45
N ASP A 17 16.45 5.97 -0.76
CA ASP A 17 17.52 6.40 0.11
C ASP A 17 17.55 7.94 0.18
N VAL A 18 17.39 8.48 1.38
CA VAL A 18 17.37 9.93 1.62
C VAL A 18 18.77 10.53 1.76
N SER A 19 19.82 9.69 1.80
CA SER A 19 21.22 10.11 1.89
C SER A 19 21.90 10.22 0.52
N ALA A 20 21.30 9.64 -0.53
CA ALA A 20 21.91 9.56 -1.85
C ALA A 20 20.89 9.67 -3.00
N GLY A 21 21.36 10.05 -4.18
CA GLY A 21 20.57 10.08 -5.41
C GLY A 21 19.66 11.30 -5.59
N PRO A 22 18.91 11.37 -6.71
CA PRO A 22 18.20 12.56 -7.16
C PRO A 22 17.07 13.03 -6.23
N LEU A 23 16.65 12.19 -5.29
CA LEU A 23 15.54 12.46 -4.36
C LEU A 23 16.01 12.70 -2.91
N SER A 24 17.33 12.74 -2.68
CA SER A 24 17.92 12.99 -1.36
C SER A 24 17.85 14.46 -0.93
N ASP A 25 17.72 15.38 -1.89
CA ASP A 25 17.63 16.82 -1.64
C ASP A 25 16.30 17.21 -1.00
N THR A 26 16.30 17.18 0.33
CA THR A 26 15.17 17.61 1.16
C THR A 26 15.56 18.85 1.96
N PHE A 27 14.68 19.86 1.93
CA PHE A 27 14.85 21.09 2.69
C PHE A 27 13.63 21.35 3.56
N VAL A 28 13.86 21.68 4.83
CA VAL A 28 12.82 22.07 5.78
C VAL A 28 13.18 23.43 6.35
N GLY A 29 12.33 24.44 6.12
CA GLY A 29 12.62 25.82 6.52
C GLY A 29 13.91 26.36 5.91
N GLY A 30 14.20 26.01 4.64
CA GLY A 30 15.40 26.43 3.92
C GLY A 30 16.69 25.70 4.34
N LYS A 31 16.65 24.77 5.30
CA LYS A 31 17.82 24.00 5.72
C LYS A 31 17.74 22.58 5.18
N ARG A 32 18.85 22.09 4.62
CA ARG A 32 18.95 20.70 4.15
C ARG A 32 18.76 19.73 5.30
N ARG A 33 18.03 18.64 5.05
CA ARG A 33 17.69 17.61 6.02
C ARG A 33 17.72 16.24 5.34
N HIS A 34 18.09 15.22 6.10
CA HIS A 34 17.83 13.83 5.73
C HIS A 34 16.77 13.32 6.70
N ILE A 35 15.55 13.15 6.20
CA ILE A 35 14.39 12.78 7.02
C ILE A 35 13.54 11.75 6.30
N ASN A 36 13.00 10.80 7.06
CA ASN A 36 12.06 9.83 6.52
C ASN A 36 10.71 10.51 6.29
N ARG A 37 10.17 10.34 5.08
CA ARG A 37 8.86 10.82 4.68
C ARG A 37 8.13 9.70 3.94
N LEU A 38 6.85 9.54 4.23
CA LEU A 38 6.00 8.56 3.57
C LEU A 38 4.93 9.28 2.75
N PHE A 39 4.87 8.96 1.46
CA PHE A 39 3.80 9.39 0.57
C PHE A 39 2.92 8.19 0.27
N VAL A 40 1.68 8.23 0.74
CA VAL A 40 0.68 7.20 0.46
C VAL A 40 -0.25 7.71 -0.62
N THR A 41 -0.34 6.97 -1.72
CA THR A 41 -1.33 7.24 -2.76
C THR A 41 -2.48 6.24 -2.65
N LEU A 42 -3.71 6.73 -2.61
CA LEU A 42 -4.92 5.92 -2.54
C LEU A 42 -5.70 6.01 -3.85
N ARG A 43 -6.43 4.93 -4.13
CA ARG A 43 -7.51 4.90 -5.13
C ARG A 43 -8.56 5.98 -4.82
N SER A 44 -9.02 6.66 -5.86
CA SER A 44 -10.19 7.55 -5.75
C SER A 44 -11.45 6.74 -5.40
N GLY A 45 -12.43 7.38 -4.75
CA GLY A 45 -13.75 6.79 -4.50
C GLY A 45 -13.93 6.03 -3.19
N THR A 46 -12.95 6.03 -2.27
CA THR A 46 -13.10 5.29 -0.99
C THR A 46 -14.04 5.97 0.02
N GLY A 47 -14.48 7.20 -0.23
CA GLY A 47 -15.35 7.97 0.69
C GLY A 47 -14.78 8.13 2.10
N ARG A 48 -13.44 8.00 2.26
CA ARG A 48 -12.81 7.99 3.58
C ARG A 48 -12.89 9.38 4.20
N THR A 49 -13.30 9.42 5.46
CA THR A 49 -13.31 10.66 6.23
C THR A 49 -11.89 11.03 6.67
N ALA A 50 -11.70 12.31 7.03
CA ALA A 50 -10.42 12.76 7.57
C ALA A 50 -10.00 11.96 8.81
N ASP A 51 -10.94 11.56 9.67
CA ASP A 51 -10.65 10.78 10.88
C ASP A 51 -10.19 9.36 10.56
N GLN A 52 -10.80 8.71 9.57
CA GLN A 52 -10.34 7.40 9.09
C GLN A 52 -8.92 7.48 8.51
N LEU A 53 -8.58 8.58 7.83
CA LEU A 53 -7.24 8.81 7.32
C LEU A 53 -6.24 9.09 8.45
N ARG A 54 -6.63 9.81 9.50
CA ARG A 54 -5.79 10.02 10.70
C ARG A 54 -5.49 8.71 11.42
N VAL A 55 -6.50 7.86 11.62
CA VAL A 55 -6.31 6.52 12.19
C VAL A 55 -5.32 5.68 11.36
N LEU A 56 -5.38 5.79 10.03
CA LEU A 56 -4.41 5.13 9.15
C LEU A 56 -2.99 5.70 9.35
N ILE A 57 -2.85 7.02 9.46
CA ILE A 57 -1.56 7.67 9.74
C ILE A 57 -0.97 7.15 11.06
N ASP A 58 -1.77 7.16 12.13
CA ASP A 58 -1.34 6.73 13.45
C ASP A 58 -0.96 5.25 13.48
N SER A 59 -1.72 4.41 12.77
CA SER A 59 -1.43 2.97 12.63
C SER A 59 -0.09 2.74 11.91
N VAL A 60 0.16 3.46 10.82
CA VAL A 60 1.42 3.33 10.06
C VAL A 60 2.61 3.85 10.87
N ASN A 61 2.47 4.98 11.56
CA ASN A 61 3.50 5.48 12.47
C ASN A 61 3.80 4.48 13.58
N SER A 62 2.77 3.88 14.19
CA SER A 62 2.95 2.86 15.22
C SER A 62 3.73 1.65 14.71
N VAL A 63 3.40 1.16 13.51
CA VAL A 63 4.15 0.08 12.86
C VAL A 63 5.60 0.51 12.59
N TRP A 64 5.83 1.70 12.04
CA TRP A 64 7.17 2.24 11.81
C TRP A 64 8.01 2.26 13.08
N ASP A 65 7.47 2.85 14.16
CA ASP A 65 8.17 2.99 15.43
C ASP A 65 8.48 1.62 16.05
N SER A 66 7.56 0.66 15.92
CA SER A 66 7.77 -0.72 16.39
C SER A 66 8.89 -1.46 15.65
N ILE A 67 9.05 -1.21 14.34
CA ILE A 67 10.04 -1.88 13.50
C ILE A 67 11.41 -1.22 13.63
N ILE A 68 11.45 0.11 13.57
CA ILE A 68 12.70 0.87 13.64
C ILE A 68 13.28 0.88 15.07
N GLY A 69 12.44 0.61 16.08
CA GLY A 69 12.89 0.27 17.43
C GLY A 69 13.52 1.43 18.20
N GLY A 70 13.18 2.67 17.83
CA GLY A 70 13.73 3.88 18.44
C GLY A 70 15.02 4.40 17.82
N GLY A 71 15.47 5.55 18.33
CA GLY A 71 16.59 6.32 17.81
C GLY A 71 16.33 7.82 17.90
N GLY A 72 17.33 8.62 17.49
CA GLY A 72 17.15 10.07 17.37
C GLY A 72 16.09 10.44 16.34
N TRP A 73 15.72 11.72 16.31
CA TRP A 73 14.69 12.28 15.43
C TRP A 73 14.89 11.97 13.93
N GLU A 74 16.11 11.63 13.51
CA GLU A 74 16.45 11.27 12.12
C GLU A 74 15.87 9.92 11.68
N LYS A 75 15.62 8.99 12.61
CA LYS A 75 15.03 7.67 12.34
C LYS A 75 13.50 7.65 12.41
N GLN A 76 12.91 8.72 12.93
CA GLN A 76 11.45 8.85 13.00
C GLN A 76 10.86 9.03 11.60
N LEU A 77 9.62 8.60 11.41
CA LEU A 77 8.82 9.00 10.26
C LEU A 77 8.37 10.45 10.47
N ARG A 78 9.12 11.41 9.90
CA ARG A 78 8.93 12.85 10.20
C ARG A 78 7.70 13.44 9.55
N SER A 79 7.22 12.83 8.47
CA SER A 79 6.03 13.30 7.78
C SER A 79 5.38 12.15 7.02
N MET A 80 4.05 12.13 7.04
CA MET A 80 3.24 11.24 6.23
C MET A 80 2.19 12.05 5.50
N TYR A 81 2.07 11.82 4.19
CA TYR A 81 1.12 12.50 3.33
C TYR A 81 0.25 11.46 2.63
N ILE A 82 -1.08 11.62 2.72
CA ILE A 82 -2.02 10.76 2.01
C ILE A 82 -2.66 11.57 0.88
N LYS A 83 -2.57 11.05 -0.36
CA LYS A 83 -3.16 11.64 -1.56
C LYS A 83 -4.13 10.65 -2.21
N GLY A 84 -5.36 11.06 -2.49
CA GLY A 84 -6.24 10.31 -3.39
C GLY A 84 -5.98 10.72 -4.84
N SER A 85 -5.52 9.81 -5.70
CA SER A 85 -5.23 10.19 -7.10
C SER A 85 -5.21 9.04 -8.12
N ILE A 86 -5.59 7.81 -7.76
CA ILE A 86 -5.59 6.69 -8.72
C ILE A 86 -7.03 6.38 -9.12
N ASP A 87 -7.43 6.89 -10.28
CA ASP A 87 -8.76 6.65 -10.86
C ASP A 87 -8.83 5.29 -11.58
N ALA A 88 -7.73 4.88 -12.22
CA ALA A 88 -7.57 3.58 -12.87
C ALA A 88 -6.15 3.05 -12.68
N ALA A 89 -6.01 1.74 -12.58
CA ALA A 89 -4.72 1.04 -12.52
C ALA A 89 -4.81 -0.30 -13.25
N LYS A 90 -3.68 -0.72 -13.84
CA LYS A 90 -3.50 -2.06 -14.38
C LYS A 90 -2.20 -2.64 -13.82
N GLU A 91 -2.30 -3.72 -13.06
CA GLU A 91 -1.18 -4.36 -12.36
C GLU A 91 -1.21 -5.86 -12.64
N GLY A 92 -0.05 -6.47 -12.91
CA GLY A 92 0.04 -7.90 -13.26
C GLY A 92 -0.82 -8.32 -14.47
N GLY A 93 -1.17 -7.38 -15.36
CA GLY A 93 -2.08 -7.63 -16.49
C GLY A 93 -3.56 -7.42 -16.19
N PHE A 94 -3.96 -7.09 -14.96
CA PHE A 94 -5.36 -6.94 -14.55
C PHE A 94 -5.74 -5.49 -14.29
N HIS A 95 -6.91 -5.08 -14.79
CA HIS A 95 -7.51 -3.82 -14.35
C HIS A 95 -7.94 -3.95 -12.89
N LEU A 96 -7.42 -3.09 -12.02
CA LEU A 96 -7.72 -3.16 -10.60
C LEU A 96 -9.12 -2.61 -10.29
N PRO A 97 -9.87 -3.26 -9.39
CA PRO A 97 -11.22 -2.83 -9.05
C PRO A 97 -11.20 -1.53 -8.26
N LEU A 98 -12.27 -0.75 -8.38
CA LEU A 98 -12.55 0.32 -7.42
C LEU A 98 -12.81 -0.29 -6.02
N PRO A 99 -12.61 0.49 -4.94
CA PRO A 99 -13.05 0.10 -3.60
C PRO A 99 -14.51 -0.37 -3.62
N GLY A 100 -14.80 -1.48 -2.93
CA GLY A 100 -16.14 -2.10 -2.89
C GLY A 100 -16.38 -3.18 -3.94
N TYR A 101 -15.57 -3.27 -5.00
CA TYR A 101 -15.73 -4.26 -6.08
C TYR A 101 -14.68 -5.37 -6.04
N VAL A 102 -13.89 -5.45 -4.96
CA VAL A 102 -12.77 -6.39 -4.84
C VAL A 102 -13.24 -7.84 -4.89
N GLU A 103 -14.28 -8.20 -4.14
CA GLU A 103 -14.77 -9.58 -4.08
C GLU A 103 -15.23 -10.06 -5.47
N GLN A 104 -15.97 -9.23 -6.20
CA GLN A 104 -16.38 -9.54 -7.58
C GLN A 104 -15.17 -9.68 -8.51
N TRP A 105 -14.21 -8.75 -8.41
CA TRP A 105 -12.99 -8.82 -9.19
C TRP A 105 -12.21 -10.11 -8.94
N VAL A 106 -12.16 -10.60 -7.69
CA VAL A 106 -11.53 -11.90 -7.39
C VAL A 106 -12.27 -13.02 -8.12
N LYS A 107 -13.60 -13.06 -8.05
CA LYS A 107 -14.42 -14.08 -8.75
C LYS A 107 -14.14 -14.09 -10.25
N ASP A 108 -14.14 -12.92 -10.87
CA ASP A 108 -13.97 -12.76 -12.31
C ASP A 108 -12.58 -13.18 -12.79
N ASN A 109 -11.55 -13.05 -11.94
CA ASN A 109 -10.14 -13.22 -12.33
C ASN A 109 -9.48 -14.48 -11.75
N THR A 110 -10.17 -15.26 -10.91
CA THR A 110 -9.59 -16.42 -10.22
C THR A 110 -8.95 -17.43 -11.18
N ALA A 111 -9.58 -17.74 -12.32
CA ALA A 111 -9.05 -18.71 -13.28
C ALA A 111 -7.70 -18.26 -13.88
N GLN A 112 -7.60 -16.98 -14.27
CA GLN A 112 -6.35 -16.43 -14.79
C GLN A 112 -5.28 -16.32 -13.69
N CYS A 113 -5.67 -15.94 -12.47
CA CYS A 113 -4.76 -15.92 -11.32
C CYS A 113 -4.16 -17.30 -11.05
N ARG A 114 -4.96 -18.37 -11.11
CA ARG A 114 -4.47 -19.75 -10.98
C ARG A 114 -3.52 -20.15 -12.09
N THR A 115 -3.74 -19.67 -13.31
CA THR A 115 -2.84 -19.92 -14.45
C THR A 115 -1.48 -19.29 -14.19
N LEU A 116 -1.45 -18.01 -13.81
CA LEU A 116 -0.21 -17.28 -13.49
C LEU A 116 0.51 -17.88 -12.27
N ALA A 117 -0.25 -18.32 -11.26
CA ALA A 117 0.30 -19.03 -10.12
C ALA A 117 0.96 -20.36 -10.52
N ALA A 118 0.35 -21.12 -11.43
CA ALA A 118 0.90 -22.37 -11.95
C ALA A 118 2.15 -22.15 -12.83
N GLU A 119 2.27 -20.99 -13.46
CA GLU A 119 3.49 -20.54 -14.17
C GLU A 119 4.61 -20.09 -13.22
N GLY A 120 4.32 -19.97 -11.92
CA GLY A 120 5.29 -19.61 -10.89
C GLY A 120 5.44 -18.10 -10.67
N ASP A 121 4.47 -17.28 -11.11
CA ASP A 121 4.48 -15.85 -10.79
C ASP A 121 4.25 -15.66 -9.27
N PRO A 122 5.21 -15.08 -8.52
CA PRO A 122 5.15 -15.01 -7.06
C PRO A 122 3.97 -14.19 -6.53
N ASP A 123 3.56 -13.13 -7.25
CA ASP A 123 2.45 -12.29 -6.82
C ASP A 123 1.13 -13.06 -6.91
N PHE A 124 0.98 -13.89 -7.96
CA PHE A 124 -0.21 -14.71 -8.16
C PHE A 124 -0.21 -16.00 -7.35
N VAL A 125 0.96 -16.55 -7.00
CA VAL A 125 1.06 -17.62 -5.99
C VAL A 125 0.54 -17.11 -4.65
N GLN A 126 0.96 -15.91 -4.21
CA GLN A 126 0.47 -15.31 -2.98
C GLN A 126 -1.03 -15.00 -3.06
N LEU A 127 -1.49 -14.39 -4.16
CA LEU A 127 -2.90 -14.11 -4.36
C LEU A 127 -3.75 -15.39 -4.37
N GLY A 128 -3.29 -16.47 -4.99
CA GLY A 128 -3.96 -17.77 -4.98
C GLY A 128 -4.20 -18.27 -3.55
N GLY A 129 -3.16 -18.21 -2.71
CA GLY A 129 -3.29 -18.55 -1.29
C GLY A 129 -4.25 -17.63 -0.53
N GLU A 130 -4.26 -16.33 -0.82
CA GLU A 130 -5.24 -15.41 -0.24
C GLU A 130 -6.66 -15.72 -0.69
N ILE A 131 -6.87 -16.02 -1.97
CA ILE A 131 -8.18 -16.40 -2.50
C ILE A 131 -8.70 -17.59 -1.70
N GLU A 132 -7.92 -18.66 -1.56
CA GLU A 132 -8.32 -19.90 -0.87
C GLU A 132 -8.58 -19.73 0.63
N THR A 133 -7.88 -18.81 1.29
CA THR A 133 -7.91 -18.72 2.76
C THR A 133 -8.75 -17.58 3.33
N ARG A 134 -9.03 -16.53 2.55
CA ARG A 134 -9.78 -15.35 3.02
C ARG A 134 -11.29 -15.54 2.84
N PRO A 135 -12.10 -15.54 3.91
CA PRO A 135 -13.54 -15.81 3.83
C PRO A 135 -14.31 -14.88 2.89
N GLU A 136 -13.89 -13.62 2.76
CA GLU A 136 -14.50 -12.66 1.84
C GLU A 136 -14.29 -13.01 0.35
N PHE A 137 -13.27 -13.80 0.02
CA PHE A 137 -12.96 -14.21 -1.35
C PHE A 137 -13.57 -15.58 -1.73
N GLN A 138 -14.19 -16.26 -0.75
CA GLN A 138 -14.84 -17.57 -0.92
C GLN A 138 -16.37 -17.47 -1.10
N LYS A 139 -16.92 -16.26 -1.04
CA LYS A 139 -18.36 -16.00 -1.21
C LYS A 139 -18.77 -15.94 -2.67
#